data_AF-A0A7Y5RU62-F1
#
_entry.id   AF-A0A7Y5RU62-F1
#
_cell.length_a   1.000
_cell.length_b   1.000
_cell.length_c   1.000
_cell.angle_alpha   90.00
_cell.angle_beta   90.00
_cell.angle_gamma   90.00
#
_symmetry.space_group_name_H-M   'P 1'
#
loop_
_entity.id
_entity.type
_entity.pdbx_description
1 polymer ?
#
loop_
_entity_poly.entity_id
_entity_poly.type
_entity_poly.pdbx_seq_one_letter_code
_entity_poly.pdbx_strand_id
1 'polypeptide(L)'
;MTRKRNKPHRQILSSVIALTAVAFAFPPAAWARDEIVGTQGSEVYHTRDCVHARRISDTRRVKFASEDDAIRAGRRKCKTCARLEETTPLRGAPQSKPAEPVASRPAASPPATQSQPTSSPSTQRATGRVVEVIDARTFRIGGVSEKVRLIGVVSPGADCPLGAAAKRYVEELALGREVVLEDDPANAKQAHMDRSGRRLAYVRVLNGDDVGAALIGAGHGWPDSQRFDRRQTYAEAEKSARAARRGLWSPLPSPSGATLVQRTAKGVTYHPQGCTHLRRTAEPLTLTVNEAREAGCRPCSLWCEP
;
A
#
# COMPACT_ATOMS: atom_id res chain seq x y z
N MET A 1 -51.19 45.22 68.59
CA MET A 1 -49.87 45.53 69.20
C MET A 1 -48.83 44.57 68.65
N THR A 2 -47.67 45.13 68.34
CA THR A 2 -46.52 44.62 67.58
C THR A 2 -45.82 43.40 68.19
N ARG A 3 -45.25 42.49 67.36
CA ARG A 3 -43.80 42.47 67.04
C ARG A 3 -43.33 41.20 66.30
N LYS A 4 -42.61 41.48 65.20
CA LYS A 4 -41.31 40.93 64.77
C LYS A 4 -41.18 39.43 64.46
N ARG A 5 -41.10 39.14 63.15
CA ARG A 5 -40.25 38.10 62.57
C ARG A 5 -38.78 38.49 62.68
N ASN A 6 -37.92 37.54 63.03
CA ASN A 6 -36.52 37.47 62.60
C ASN A 6 -36.04 36.01 62.64
N LYS A 7 -35.63 35.49 61.48
CA LYS A 7 -34.52 34.50 61.33
C LYS A 7 -33.20 35.30 61.41
N PRO A 8 -31.97 34.72 61.37
CA PRO A 8 -31.54 33.33 61.18
C PRO A 8 -30.44 32.90 62.20
N HIS A 9 -29.92 31.68 62.14
CA HIS A 9 -28.53 31.40 61.71
C HIS A 9 -28.14 29.93 61.99
N ARG A 10 -27.32 29.41 61.09
CA ARG A 10 -26.73 28.07 61.03
C ARG A 10 -25.86 27.77 62.26
N GLN A 11 -25.84 26.51 62.69
CA GLN A 11 -24.64 25.66 62.74
C GLN A 11 -25.04 24.24 63.18
N ILE A 12 -24.84 23.25 62.31
CA ILE A 12 -25.05 21.83 62.59
C ILE A 12 -23.68 21.18 62.76
N LEU A 13 -23.64 20.29 63.75
CA LEU A 13 -22.51 19.61 64.34
C LEU A 13 -21.58 18.89 63.36
N SER A 14 -20.29 18.95 63.68
CA SER A 14 -19.24 18.04 63.23
C SER A 14 -19.57 16.61 63.65
N SER A 15 -19.67 15.69 62.69
CA SER A 15 -19.65 14.25 62.95
C SER A 15 -18.50 13.63 62.17
N VAL A 16 -17.52 13.16 62.94
CA VAL A 16 -16.37 12.38 62.51
C VAL A 16 -16.89 10.99 62.13
N ILE A 17 -16.81 10.61 60.86
CA ILE A 17 -17.05 9.23 60.41
C ILE A 17 -15.71 8.67 59.95
N ALA A 18 -15.14 7.82 60.81
CA ALA A 18 -14.13 6.86 60.42
C ALA A 18 -14.84 5.69 59.74
N LEU A 19 -14.60 5.46 58.44
CA LEU A 19 -15.00 4.23 57.78
C LEU A 19 -13.84 3.73 56.88
N THR A 20 -13.13 2.76 57.44
CA THR A 20 -12.57 1.55 56.79
C THR A 20 -12.28 1.64 55.29
N ALA A 21 -10.99 1.66 54.95
CA ALA A 21 -10.52 1.36 53.61
C ALA A 21 -10.87 -0.10 53.27
N VAL A 22 -11.94 -0.30 52.48
CA VAL A 22 -12.18 -1.58 51.81
C VAL A 22 -11.11 -1.69 50.73
N ALA A 23 -10.10 -2.51 50.99
CA ALA A 23 -9.17 -2.95 49.96
C ALA A 23 -9.98 -3.74 48.93
N PHE A 24 -10.35 -3.09 47.83
CA PHE A 24 -10.74 -3.81 46.63
C PHE A 24 -9.52 -4.60 46.17
N ALA A 25 -9.46 -5.87 46.59
CA ALA A 25 -8.69 -6.87 45.89
C ALA A 25 -9.26 -6.94 44.48
N PHE A 26 -8.71 -6.12 43.58
CA PHE A 26 -8.92 -6.31 42.17
C PHE A 26 -8.51 -7.76 41.87
N PRO A 27 -9.40 -8.61 41.33
CA PRO A 27 -8.92 -9.84 40.76
C PRO A 27 -7.83 -9.45 39.75
N PRO A 28 -6.63 -10.05 39.77
CA PRO A 28 -5.71 -9.84 38.67
C PRO A 28 -6.51 -10.21 37.43
N ALA A 29 -6.69 -9.24 36.53
CA ALA A 29 -7.29 -9.51 35.24
C ALA A 29 -6.53 -10.72 34.71
N ALA A 30 -7.23 -11.85 34.57
CA ALA A 30 -6.70 -12.98 33.85
C ALA A 30 -6.62 -12.52 32.41
N TRP A 31 -5.55 -11.77 32.10
CA TRP A 31 -5.18 -11.41 30.75
C TRP A 31 -5.04 -12.75 30.04
N ALA A 32 -5.98 -13.02 29.13
CA ALA A 32 -5.87 -14.13 28.23
C ALA A 32 -4.47 -14.04 27.64
N ARG A 33 -3.60 -14.99 28.01
CA ARG A 33 -2.21 -15.00 27.53
C ARG A 33 -2.28 -14.91 26.02
N ASP A 34 -1.76 -13.83 25.46
CA ASP A 34 -1.69 -13.66 24.02
C ASP A 34 -0.92 -14.84 23.46
N GLU A 35 -1.61 -15.70 22.70
CA GLU A 35 -1.01 -16.93 22.22
C GLU A 35 0.01 -16.58 21.15
N ILE A 36 1.29 -16.73 21.48
CA ILE A 36 2.40 -16.45 20.58
C ILE A 36 2.84 -17.74 19.91
N VAL A 37 2.80 -17.75 18.59
CA VAL A 37 3.02 -18.96 17.79
C VAL A 37 4.06 -18.75 16.70
N GLY A 38 4.92 -19.74 16.51
CA GLY A 38 5.87 -19.82 15.39
C GLY A 38 5.83 -21.19 14.73
N THR A 39 6.71 -21.42 13.76
CA THR A 39 6.93 -22.75 13.17
C THR A 39 8.32 -23.28 13.48
N GLN A 40 8.51 -24.60 13.53
CA GLN A 40 9.80 -25.22 13.89
C GLN A 40 10.99 -24.81 13.00
N GLY A 41 10.74 -24.46 11.72
CA GLY A 41 11.78 -24.01 10.77
C GLY A 41 11.76 -22.53 10.40
N SER A 42 11.08 -21.67 11.17
CA SER A 42 11.01 -20.23 10.87
C SER A 42 11.54 -19.41 12.03
N GLU A 43 12.32 -18.39 11.72
CA GLU A 43 12.74 -17.38 12.70
C GLU A 43 11.60 -16.42 13.08
N VAL A 44 10.39 -16.58 12.56
CA VAL A 44 9.29 -15.64 12.80
C VAL A 44 8.27 -16.20 13.79
N TYR A 45 7.88 -15.38 14.76
CA TYR A 45 6.71 -15.63 15.61
C TYR A 45 5.58 -14.64 15.30
N HIS A 46 4.36 -15.04 15.65
CA HIS A 46 3.12 -14.35 15.38
C HIS A 46 2.29 -14.21 16.66
N THR A 47 1.52 -13.14 16.77
CA THR A 47 0.52 -12.96 17.83
C THR A 47 -0.81 -13.60 17.42
N ARG A 48 -1.69 -13.86 18.40
CA ARG A 48 -2.97 -14.56 18.23
C ARG A 48 -3.81 -14.06 17.04
N ASP A 49 -3.88 -12.75 16.84
CA ASP A 49 -4.73 -12.14 15.81
C ASP A 49 -4.06 -11.97 14.44
N CYS A 50 -2.85 -12.51 14.28
CA CYS A 50 -2.19 -12.49 13.00
C CYS A 50 -2.87 -13.45 12.00
N VAL A 51 -3.16 -12.94 10.80
CA VAL A 51 -3.66 -13.75 9.67
C VAL A 51 -2.71 -14.91 9.34
N HIS A 52 -1.41 -14.74 9.60
CA HIS A 52 -0.41 -15.79 9.39
C HIS A 52 -0.41 -16.84 10.51
N ALA A 53 -0.68 -16.47 11.77
CA ALA A 53 -0.80 -17.40 12.89
C ALA A 53 -1.90 -18.46 12.62
N ARG A 54 -3.05 -18.00 12.11
CA ARG A 54 -4.22 -18.85 11.82
C ARG A 54 -4.01 -19.86 10.70
N ARG A 55 -2.97 -19.68 9.86
CA ARG A 55 -2.65 -20.56 8.72
C ARG A 55 -1.54 -21.57 9.02
N ILE A 56 -0.94 -21.51 10.20
CA ILE A 56 0.08 -22.48 10.63
C ILE A 56 -0.63 -23.78 11.01
N SER A 57 -0.27 -24.89 10.36
CA SER A 57 -0.74 -26.23 10.71
C SER A 57 -0.33 -26.61 12.15
N ASP A 58 -1.22 -27.25 12.90
CA ASP A 58 -0.96 -27.64 14.30
C ASP A 58 0.28 -28.54 14.45
N THR A 59 0.56 -29.40 13.48
CA THR A 59 1.72 -30.31 13.47
C THR A 59 3.08 -29.60 13.45
N ARG A 60 3.16 -28.38 12.90
CA ARG A 60 4.40 -27.60 12.78
C ARG A 60 4.43 -26.39 13.71
N ARG A 61 3.40 -26.23 14.56
CA ARG A 61 3.21 -25.08 15.43
C ARG A 61 4.05 -25.21 16.70
N VAL A 62 4.86 -24.19 16.96
CA VAL A 62 5.56 -24.00 18.25
C VAL A 62 4.86 -22.88 18.99
N LYS A 63 4.44 -23.13 20.24
CA LYS A 63 3.81 -22.12 21.10
C LYS A 63 4.84 -21.57 22.09
N PHE A 64 4.85 -20.26 22.27
CA PHE A 64 5.68 -19.57 23.26
C PHE A 64 4.78 -19.04 24.38
N ALA A 65 5.28 -19.06 25.63
CA ALA A 65 4.51 -18.61 26.78
C ALA A 65 4.44 -17.07 26.88
N SER A 66 5.42 -16.37 26.32
CA SER A 66 5.50 -14.92 26.24
C SER A 66 6.30 -14.46 25.01
N GLU A 67 6.24 -13.16 24.72
CA GLU A 67 6.98 -12.57 23.60
C GLU A 67 8.48 -12.65 23.83
N ASP A 68 8.89 -12.40 25.06
CA ASP A 68 10.27 -12.50 25.49
C ASP A 68 10.82 -13.93 25.36
N ASP A 69 9.98 -14.96 25.57
CA ASP A 69 10.37 -16.36 25.31
C ASP A 69 10.64 -16.62 23.83
N ALA A 70 9.82 -16.06 22.95
CA ALA A 70 10.02 -16.18 21.51
C ALA A 70 11.31 -15.46 21.06
N ILE A 71 11.57 -14.26 21.61
CA ILE A 71 12.78 -13.49 21.32
C ILE A 71 14.03 -14.21 21.82
N ARG A 72 14.01 -14.74 23.06
CA ARG A 72 15.12 -15.55 23.61
C ARG A 72 15.36 -16.82 22.79
N ALA A 73 14.32 -17.40 22.20
CA ALA A 73 14.43 -18.52 21.27
C ALA A 73 14.93 -18.12 19.86
N GLY A 74 15.44 -16.90 19.69
CA GLY A 74 15.99 -16.38 18.43
C GLY A 74 14.94 -16.02 17.41
N ARG A 75 13.67 -15.84 17.82
CA ARG A 75 12.57 -15.52 16.89
C ARG A 75 12.32 -14.02 16.84
N ARG A 76 12.14 -13.49 15.64
CA ARG A 76 11.73 -12.11 15.37
C ARG A 76 10.22 -11.99 15.17
N LYS A 77 9.63 -10.88 15.64
CA LYS A 77 8.20 -10.62 15.46
C LYS A 77 7.84 -10.51 13.98
N CYS A 78 6.70 -11.09 13.61
CA CYS A 78 6.13 -10.88 12.29
C CYS A 78 5.81 -9.39 12.09
N LYS A 79 6.22 -8.84 10.94
CA LYS A 79 5.99 -7.43 10.58
C LYS A 79 4.50 -7.06 10.56
N THR A 80 3.61 -8.00 10.24
CA THR A 80 2.16 -7.81 10.31
C THR A 80 1.68 -7.69 11.77
N CYS A 81 2.24 -8.48 12.68
CA CYS A 81 1.92 -8.39 14.11
C CYS A 81 2.41 -7.07 14.70
N ALA A 82 3.64 -6.66 14.38
CA ALA A 82 4.20 -5.38 14.84
C ALA A 82 3.31 -4.19 14.45
N ARG A 83 2.75 -4.20 13.23
CA ARG A 83 1.83 -3.15 12.77
C ARG A 83 0.47 -3.16 13.48
N LEU A 84 -0.03 -4.32 13.90
CA LEU A 84 -1.34 -4.43 14.56
C LEU A 84 -1.29 -3.81 15.97
N GLU A 85 -0.16 -3.93 16.66
CA GLU A 85 0.02 -3.35 18.00
C GLU A 85 0.14 -1.82 17.96
N GLU A 86 0.81 -1.28 16.95
CA GLU A 86 0.93 0.18 16.71
C GLU A 86 -0.44 0.86 16.50
N THR A 87 -1.50 0.12 16.18
CA THR A 87 -2.85 0.66 15.95
C THR A 87 -3.79 0.63 17.16
N THR A 88 -3.31 0.18 18.32
CA THR A 88 -4.08 0.24 19.58
C THR A 88 -3.87 1.59 20.25
N PRO A 89 -4.89 2.48 20.36
CA PRO A 89 -4.65 3.84 20.82
C PRO A 89 -4.35 3.88 22.33
N LEU A 90 -3.13 4.29 22.70
CA LEU A 90 -2.92 5.00 23.96
C LEU A 90 -3.50 6.41 23.79
N ARG A 91 -4.56 6.68 24.55
CA ARG A 91 -5.27 7.96 24.64
C ARG A 91 -4.31 9.07 25.08
N GLY A 92 -4.11 10.13 24.27
CA GLY A 92 -3.41 11.33 24.75
C GLY A 92 -3.06 12.42 23.71
N ALA A 93 -3.96 13.42 23.61
CA ALA A 93 -3.80 14.85 23.27
C ALA A 93 -3.06 15.36 21.98
N PRO A 94 -3.65 16.35 21.27
CA PRO A 94 -3.10 16.95 20.05
C PRO A 94 -2.19 18.17 20.31
N GLN A 95 -1.15 18.35 19.50
CA GLN A 95 -0.38 19.61 19.45
C GLN A 95 -0.60 20.32 18.11
N SER A 96 -1.17 21.52 18.20
CA SER A 96 -1.41 22.48 17.13
C SER A 96 -0.15 23.29 16.80
N LYS A 97 0.12 23.52 15.51
CA LYS A 97 1.16 24.44 15.04
C LYS A 97 0.49 25.70 14.46
N PRO A 98 0.84 26.92 14.90
CA PRO A 98 0.36 28.15 14.27
C PRO A 98 1.06 28.42 12.93
N ALA A 99 0.30 29.01 12.00
CA ALA A 99 0.75 29.53 10.72
C ALA A 99 0.85 31.06 10.80
N GLU A 100 1.86 31.66 10.15
CA GLU A 100 1.86 33.07 9.75
C GLU A 100 3.05 33.37 8.78
N PRO A 101 3.11 34.52 8.08
CA PRO A 101 2.61 34.65 6.71
C PRO A 101 3.65 35.09 5.66
N VAL A 102 3.20 35.15 4.42
CA VAL A 102 3.93 35.53 3.19
C VAL A 102 4.16 37.05 3.11
N ALA A 103 5.39 37.46 2.76
CA ALA A 103 5.69 38.77 2.19
C ALA A 103 6.89 38.69 1.21
N SER A 104 6.89 39.57 0.22
CA SER A 104 7.54 39.44 -1.09
C SER A 104 8.82 40.28 -1.28
N ARG A 105 9.66 39.84 -2.25
CA ARG A 105 10.65 40.56 -3.10
C ARG A 105 11.99 41.02 -2.47
N PRO A 106 13.04 41.34 -3.29
CA PRO A 106 13.42 40.82 -4.61
C PRO A 106 14.91 40.36 -4.68
N ALA A 107 15.29 39.84 -5.85
CA ALA A 107 16.58 39.26 -6.20
C ALA A 107 17.80 40.17 -5.96
N ALA A 108 18.84 39.58 -5.36
CA ALA A 108 20.24 39.98 -5.49
C ALA A 108 21.11 38.72 -5.45
N SER A 109 21.89 38.49 -6.50
CA SER A 109 22.83 37.37 -6.61
C SER A 109 24.08 37.62 -5.74
N PRO A 110 24.55 36.62 -4.96
CA PRO A 110 25.92 36.57 -4.48
C PRO A 110 26.79 35.62 -5.34
N PRO A 111 28.13 35.72 -5.21
CA PRO A 111 29.10 35.18 -6.17
C PRO A 111 29.36 33.67 -6.02
N ALA A 112 29.99 33.12 -7.04
CA ALA A 112 30.34 31.70 -7.17
C ALA A 112 31.22 31.20 -6.01
N THR A 113 30.63 30.36 -5.16
CA THR A 113 31.35 29.46 -4.26
C THR A 113 31.25 28.05 -4.83
N GLN A 114 32.42 27.47 -5.13
CA GLN A 114 32.57 26.11 -5.61
C GLN A 114 31.98 25.12 -4.60
N SER A 115 30.79 24.61 -4.91
CA SER A 115 30.12 23.56 -4.14
C SER A 115 30.61 22.21 -4.66
N GLN A 116 31.30 21.46 -3.81
CA GLN A 116 31.68 20.08 -4.07
C GLN A 116 30.43 19.24 -4.41
N PRO A 117 30.51 18.28 -5.34
CA PRO A 117 29.36 17.45 -5.67
C PRO A 117 29.01 16.58 -4.45
N THR A 118 27.88 16.88 -3.83
CA THR A 118 27.17 15.92 -2.99
C THR A 118 26.83 14.72 -3.86
N SER A 119 27.39 13.56 -3.53
CA SER A 119 27.09 12.30 -4.19
C SER A 119 25.60 12.01 -4.04
N SER A 120 24.86 12.33 -5.09
CA SER A 120 23.48 11.89 -5.28
C SER A 120 23.45 10.37 -5.13
N PRO A 121 22.40 9.77 -4.54
CA PRO A 121 22.25 8.32 -4.55
C PRO A 121 22.31 7.86 -6.01
N SER A 122 23.39 7.21 -6.39
CA SER A 122 23.61 6.82 -7.77
C SER A 122 22.62 5.72 -8.11
N THR A 123 21.67 6.02 -9.00
CA THR A 123 20.81 5.00 -9.61
C THR A 123 21.71 3.99 -10.31
N GLN A 124 21.79 2.78 -9.76
CA GLN A 124 22.54 1.71 -10.41
C GLN A 124 21.86 1.35 -11.72
N ARG A 125 22.68 1.21 -12.76
CA ARG A 125 22.24 0.89 -14.11
C ARG A 125 22.85 -0.44 -14.51
N ALA A 126 22.02 -1.34 -15.02
CA ALA A 126 22.48 -2.61 -15.60
C ALA A 126 21.89 -2.79 -17.00
N THR A 127 22.56 -3.56 -17.85
CA THR A 127 22.14 -3.79 -19.24
C THR A 127 22.06 -5.27 -19.53
N GLY A 128 21.01 -5.69 -20.24
CA GLY A 128 20.90 -7.07 -20.69
C GLY A 128 19.77 -7.27 -21.69
N ARG A 129 19.67 -8.48 -22.21
CA ARG A 129 18.69 -8.85 -23.22
C ARG A 129 17.43 -9.42 -22.61
N VAL A 130 16.25 -8.98 -23.06
CA VAL A 130 14.99 -9.63 -22.68
C VAL A 130 14.90 -10.97 -23.39
N VAL A 131 14.97 -12.06 -22.62
CA VAL A 131 14.91 -13.43 -23.15
C VAL A 131 13.54 -14.08 -22.99
N GLU A 132 12.72 -13.59 -22.05
CA GLU A 132 11.33 -14.01 -21.89
C GLU A 132 10.48 -12.89 -21.30
N VAL A 133 9.24 -12.75 -21.77
CA VAL A 133 8.17 -11.98 -21.12
C VAL A 133 7.27 -12.97 -20.37
N ILE A 134 7.34 -12.96 -19.04
CA ILE A 134 6.55 -13.86 -18.19
C ILE A 134 5.10 -13.36 -18.18
N ASP A 135 4.92 -12.10 -17.80
CA ASP A 135 3.68 -11.35 -17.88
C ASP A 135 3.98 -9.91 -18.32
N ALA A 136 2.95 -9.08 -18.56
CA ALA A 136 3.11 -7.69 -19.03
C ALA A 136 3.96 -6.81 -18.11
N ARG A 137 4.27 -7.28 -16.90
CA ARG A 137 5.00 -6.54 -15.87
C ARG A 137 6.31 -7.22 -15.48
N THR A 138 6.57 -8.44 -15.93
CA THR A 138 7.63 -9.30 -15.42
C THR A 138 8.38 -9.98 -16.55
N PHE A 139 9.72 -9.88 -16.51
CA PHE A 139 10.62 -10.32 -17.57
C PHE A 139 11.71 -11.23 -17.03
N ARG A 140 12.29 -12.05 -17.89
CA ARG A 140 13.63 -12.62 -17.68
C ARG A 140 14.64 -11.88 -18.54
N ILE A 141 15.74 -11.45 -17.92
CA ILE A 141 16.76 -10.63 -18.57
C ILE A 141 18.10 -11.35 -18.48
N GLY A 142 18.60 -11.80 -19.63
CA GLY A 142 19.87 -12.50 -19.73
C GLY A 142 21.04 -11.63 -19.26
N GLY A 143 21.96 -12.24 -18.51
CA GLY A 143 23.22 -11.60 -18.10
C GLY A 143 23.15 -10.63 -16.92
N VAL A 144 21.96 -10.36 -16.36
CA VAL A 144 21.81 -9.40 -15.24
C VAL A 144 21.06 -10.00 -14.06
N SER A 145 19.84 -10.48 -14.29
CA SER A 145 18.97 -11.01 -13.24
C SER A 145 17.92 -11.91 -13.85
N GLU A 146 17.67 -13.07 -13.23
CA GLU A 146 16.75 -14.06 -13.78
C GLU A 146 15.31 -13.55 -13.87
N LYS A 147 14.85 -12.64 -12.98
CA LYS A 147 13.49 -12.08 -13.03
C LYS A 147 13.44 -10.62 -12.60
N VAL A 148 12.85 -9.77 -13.46
CA VAL A 148 12.66 -8.32 -13.22
C VAL A 148 11.18 -7.97 -13.29
N ARG A 149 10.70 -7.18 -12.33
CA ARG A 149 9.33 -6.66 -12.23
C ARG A 149 9.35 -5.13 -12.40
N LEU A 150 8.51 -4.60 -13.30
CA LEU A 150 8.39 -3.16 -13.51
C LEU A 150 7.99 -2.44 -12.23
N ILE A 151 8.69 -1.35 -11.91
CA ILE A 151 8.29 -0.42 -10.86
C ILE A 151 7.07 0.39 -11.33
N GLY A 152 6.12 0.64 -10.44
CA GLY A 152 5.06 1.62 -10.67
C GLY A 152 3.99 1.23 -11.69
N VAL A 153 4.01 0.02 -12.23
CA VAL A 153 3.02 -0.47 -13.21
C VAL A 153 2.11 -1.52 -12.60
N VAL A 154 0.81 -1.33 -12.77
CA VAL A 154 -0.24 -2.34 -12.57
C VAL A 154 -0.88 -2.64 -13.92
N SER A 155 -1.25 -3.89 -14.14
CA SER A 155 -1.85 -4.39 -15.38
C SER A 155 -2.78 -5.55 -15.01
N PRO A 156 -3.82 -5.84 -15.80
CA PRO A 156 -4.65 -7.02 -15.60
C PRO A 156 -3.83 -8.32 -15.56
N GLY A 157 -4.36 -9.36 -14.91
CA GLY A 157 -3.67 -10.66 -14.78
C GLY A 157 -3.45 -11.32 -16.14
N ALA A 158 -2.34 -12.06 -16.32
CA ALA A 158 -2.01 -12.68 -17.60
C ALA A 158 -3.09 -13.66 -18.12
N ASP A 159 -3.88 -14.22 -17.22
CA ASP A 159 -4.95 -15.19 -17.52
C ASP A 159 -6.26 -14.55 -18.02
N CYS A 160 -6.26 -13.24 -18.29
CA CYS A 160 -7.40 -12.52 -18.86
C CYS A 160 -7.10 -11.97 -20.26
N PRO A 161 -8.10 -11.78 -21.13
CA PRO A 161 -7.90 -11.24 -22.48
C PRO A 161 -7.10 -9.93 -22.51
N LEU A 162 -7.37 -9.02 -21.56
CA LEU A 162 -6.66 -7.74 -21.45
C LEU A 162 -5.21 -7.90 -21.01
N GLY A 163 -4.93 -8.85 -20.13
CA GLY A 163 -3.58 -9.19 -19.68
C GLY A 163 -2.78 -9.90 -20.77
N ALA A 164 -3.44 -10.75 -21.57
CA ALA A 164 -2.83 -11.37 -22.75
C ALA A 164 -2.47 -10.32 -23.81
N ALA A 165 -3.37 -9.35 -24.07
CA ALA A 165 -3.07 -8.21 -24.94
C ALA A 165 -1.91 -7.36 -24.41
N ALA A 166 -1.88 -7.09 -23.10
CA ALA A 166 -0.79 -6.38 -22.46
C ALA A 166 0.55 -7.12 -22.58
N LYS A 167 0.55 -8.44 -22.41
CA LYS A 167 1.74 -9.28 -22.59
C LYS A 167 2.25 -9.23 -24.02
N ARG A 168 1.37 -9.39 -25.01
CA ARG A 168 1.74 -9.32 -26.44
C ARG A 168 2.35 -7.97 -26.82
N TYR A 169 1.75 -6.88 -26.37
CA TYR A 169 2.30 -5.53 -26.59
C TYR A 169 3.73 -5.41 -26.07
N VAL A 170 3.98 -5.95 -24.88
CA VAL A 170 5.31 -5.93 -24.25
C VAL A 170 6.30 -6.85 -24.96
N GLU A 171 5.86 -8.01 -25.45
CA GLU A 171 6.67 -8.90 -26.28
C GLU A 171 7.12 -8.20 -27.56
N GLU A 172 6.20 -7.56 -28.28
CA GLU A 172 6.51 -6.78 -29.50
C GLU A 172 7.49 -5.62 -29.21
N LEU A 173 7.31 -4.96 -28.07
CA LEU A 173 8.13 -3.82 -27.67
C LEU A 173 9.54 -4.20 -27.23
N ALA A 174 9.72 -5.33 -26.53
CA ALA A 174 10.95 -5.58 -25.77
C ALA A 174 11.58 -6.96 -25.97
N LEU A 175 10.85 -8.00 -26.39
CA LEU A 175 11.40 -9.36 -26.49
C LEU A 175 12.57 -9.40 -27.49
N GLY A 176 13.67 -10.03 -27.08
CA GLY A 176 14.89 -10.14 -27.88
C GLY A 176 15.72 -8.87 -27.96
N ARG A 177 15.24 -7.72 -27.44
CA ARG A 177 15.95 -6.44 -27.47
C ARG A 177 16.86 -6.27 -26.24
N GLU A 178 17.90 -5.46 -26.41
CA GLU A 178 18.73 -4.99 -25.29
C GLU A 178 17.97 -3.93 -24.51
N VAL A 179 18.01 -4.04 -23.18
CA VAL A 179 17.36 -3.11 -22.26
C VAL A 179 18.31 -2.60 -21.20
N VAL A 180 18.01 -1.42 -20.71
CA VAL A 180 18.64 -0.76 -19.57
C VAL A 180 17.69 -0.88 -18.38
N LEU A 181 18.21 -1.37 -17.26
CA LEU A 181 17.54 -1.43 -15.96
C LEU A 181 18.00 -0.25 -15.12
N GLU A 182 17.05 0.47 -14.55
CA GLU A 182 17.33 1.58 -13.63
C GLU A 182 16.58 1.34 -12.31
N ASP A 183 17.31 1.36 -11.21
CA ASP A 183 16.73 1.21 -9.88
C ASP A 183 16.02 2.50 -9.40
N ASP A 184 15.13 2.36 -8.41
CA ASP A 184 14.45 3.50 -7.79
C ASP A 184 14.94 3.69 -6.34
N PRO A 185 15.43 4.89 -5.95
CA PRO A 185 15.81 5.19 -4.57
C PRO A 185 14.73 4.85 -3.53
N ALA A 186 13.44 4.95 -3.88
CA ALA A 186 12.31 4.63 -3.01
C ALA A 186 12.28 3.15 -2.57
N ASN A 187 12.89 2.25 -3.33
CA ASN A 187 12.98 0.83 -3.00
C ASN A 187 14.41 0.36 -2.62
N ALA A 188 15.35 1.29 -2.41
CA ALA A 188 16.70 0.98 -1.93
C ALA A 188 16.71 0.25 -0.58
N LYS A 189 15.78 0.58 0.33
CA LYS A 189 15.66 -0.06 1.67
C LYS A 189 15.40 -1.56 1.61
N GLN A 190 14.95 -2.08 0.48
CA GLN A 190 14.70 -3.50 0.25
C GLN A 190 15.64 -4.08 -0.82
N ALA A 191 16.81 -3.46 -1.00
CA ALA A 191 17.81 -3.84 -2.00
C ALA A 191 17.24 -3.95 -3.42
N HIS A 192 16.25 -3.12 -3.74
CA HIS A 192 15.56 -3.12 -5.03
C HIS A 192 14.93 -4.49 -5.38
N MET A 193 14.55 -5.30 -4.39
CA MET A 193 13.89 -6.60 -4.58
C MET A 193 12.47 -6.59 -4.05
N ASP A 194 11.59 -7.35 -4.69
CA ASP A 194 10.29 -7.68 -4.13
C ASP A 194 10.35 -8.90 -3.20
N ARG A 195 9.22 -9.22 -2.54
CA ARG A 195 9.15 -10.35 -1.59
C ARG A 195 9.33 -11.72 -2.25
N SER A 196 9.14 -11.82 -3.55
CA SER A 196 9.36 -13.04 -4.33
C SER A 196 10.79 -13.15 -4.88
N GLY A 197 11.67 -12.20 -4.52
CA GLY A 197 13.06 -12.19 -4.96
C GLY A 197 13.26 -11.68 -6.39
N ARG A 198 12.25 -11.03 -7.00
CA ARG A 198 12.42 -10.38 -8.31
C ARG A 198 13.02 -9.00 -8.11
N ARG A 199 13.93 -8.60 -8.99
CA ARG A 199 14.42 -7.21 -9.02
C ARG A 199 13.30 -6.28 -9.44
N LEU A 200 13.17 -5.16 -8.74
CA LEU A 200 12.30 -4.04 -9.07
C LEU A 200 13.13 -3.03 -9.83
N ALA A 201 12.82 -2.81 -11.10
CA ALA A 201 13.51 -1.81 -11.92
C ALA A 201 12.54 -1.11 -12.88
N TYR A 202 12.91 0.10 -13.28
CA TYR A 202 12.46 0.65 -14.54
C TYR A 202 13.21 -0.04 -15.68
N VAL A 203 12.49 -0.41 -16.74
CA VAL A 203 13.06 -1.09 -17.91
C VAL A 203 12.91 -0.18 -19.11
N ARG A 204 14.00 0.11 -19.80
CA ARG A 204 14.02 0.92 -21.02
C ARG A 204 14.66 0.13 -22.14
N VAL A 205 14.05 0.08 -23.32
CA VAL A 205 14.71 -0.47 -24.51
C VAL A 205 15.92 0.42 -24.83
N LEU A 206 17.09 -0.17 -25.10
CA LEU A 206 18.30 0.61 -25.39
C LEU A 206 18.03 1.59 -26.55
N ASN A 207 18.28 2.89 -26.31
CA ASN A 207 17.96 3.99 -27.23
C ASN A 207 16.46 4.12 -27.61
N GLY A 208 15.57 3.59 -26.77
CA GLY A 208 14.13 3.59 -26.99
C GLY A 208 13.33 3.92 -25.74
N ASP A 209 12.11 3.40 -25.74
CA ASP A 209 11.08 3.77 -24.77
C ASP A 209 11.27 3.15 -23.39
N ASP A 210 10.76 3.85 -22.36
CA ASP A 210 10.44 3.24 -21.07
C ASP A 210 9.27 2.27 -21.28
N VAL A 211 9.52 0.99 -21.03
CA VAL A 211 8.55 -0.09 -21.25
C VAL A 211 7.30 0.10 -20.40
N GLY A 212 7.44 0.56 -19.15
CA GLY A 212 6.31 0.81 -18.25
C GLY A 212 5.47 2.01 -18.70
N ALA A 213 6.12 3.11 -19.10
CA ALA A 213 5.42 4.27 -19.65
C ALA A 213 4.70 3.94 -20.96
N ALA A 214 5.36 3.20 -21.86
CA ALA A 214 4.79 2.77 -23.13
C ALA A 214 3.58 1.86 -22.93
N LEU A 215 3.67 0.89 -22.01
CA LEU A 215 2.56 0.00 -21.65
C LEU A 215 1.34 0.78 -21.14
N ILE A 216 1.56 1.71 -20.21
CA ILE A 216 0.47 2.56 -19.69
C ILE A 216 -0.10 3.46 -20.79
N GLY A 217 0.77 4.06 -21.60
CA GLY A 217 0.41 4.95 -22.71
C GLY A 217 -0.42 4.25 -23.80
N ALA A 218 -0.17 2.97 -24.04
CA ALA A 218 -0.96 2.11 -24.93
C ALA A 218 -2.28 1.62 -24.29
N GLY A 219 -2.52 1.93 -23.01
CA GLY A 219 -3.74 1.52 -22.31
C GLY A 219 -3.72 0.07 -21.84
N HIS A 220 -2.54 -0.54 -21.65
CA HIS A 220 -2.39 -1.93 -21.18
C HIS A 220 -2.15 -2.03 -19.67
N GLY A 221 -2.21 -0.90 -18.96
CA GLY A 221 -1.98 -0.82 -17.53
C GLY A 221 -2.18 0.59 -17.01
N TRP A 222 -1.92 0.77 -15.72
CA TRP A 222 -2.07 2.04 -15.02
C TRP A 222 -0.99 2.21 -13.93
N PRO A 223 -0.76 3.44 -13.45
CA PRO A 223 0.19 3.70 -12.39
C PRO A 223 -0.21 3.03 -11.07
N ASP A 224 0.75 2.40 -10.40
CA ASP A 224 0.61 1.92 -9.02
C ASP A 224 0.34 3.09 -8.06
N SER A 225 -0.36 2.83 -6.96
CA SER A 225 -0.61 3.81 -5.91
C SER A 225 0.59 4.02 -4.99
N GLN A 226 1.54 3.07 -4.97
CA GLN A 226 2.77 3.16 -4.19
C GLN A 226 3.66 4.32 -4.64
N ARG A 227 4.57 4.76 -3.76
CA ARG A 227 5.56 5.80 -4.08
C ARG A 227 6.65 5.22 -4.97
N PHE A 228 6.95 5.93 -6.06
CA PHE A 228 8.07 5.71 -6.98
C PHE A 228 8.37 7.03 -7.69
N ASP A 229 9.55 7.17 -8.29
CA ASP A 229 10.03 8.43 -8.84
C ASP A 229 9.32 8.83 -10.15
N ARG A 230 8.99 7.88 -11.04
CA ARG A 230 8.36 8.16 -12.35
C ARG A 230 6.83 8.40 -12.31
N ARG A 231 6.26 8.72 -11.14
CA ARG A 231 4.79 8.86 -10.97
C ARG A 231 4.15 9.86 -11.92
N GLN A 232 4.78 11.01 -12.11
CA GLN A 232 4.25 12.05 -13.00
C GLN A 232 4.21 11.56 -14.46
N THR A 233 5.32 11.02 -14.95
CA THR A 233 5.41 10.45 -16.30
C THR A 233 4.34 9.37 -16.55
N TYR A 234 4.12 8.48 -15.57
CA TYR A 234 3.14 7.40 -15.73
C TYR A 234 1.69 7.93 -15.65
N ALA A 235 1.43 8.96 -14.84
CA ALA A 235 0.12 9.62 -14.79
C ALA A 235 -0.22 10.36 -16.11
N GLU A 236 0.78 11.00 -16.74
CA GLU A 236 0.63 11.65 -18.04
C GLU A 236 0.38 10.62 -19.16
N ALA A 237 1.10 9.50 -19.15
CA ALA A 237 0.89 8.39 -20.07
C ALA A 237 -0.54 7.84 -19.97
N GLU A 238 -1.05 7.65 -18.74
CA GLU A 238 -2.43 7.21 -18.53
C GLU A 238 -3.45 8.24 -19.01
N LYS A 239 -3.22 9.53 -18.72
CA LYS A 239 -4.09 10.61 -19.22
C LYS A 239 -4.17 10.60 -20.75
N SER A 240 -3.03 10.41 -21.43
CA SER A 240 -2.97 10.27 -22.89
C SER A 240 -3.72 9.03 -23.37
N ALA A 241 -3.54 7.88 -22.72
CA ALA A 241 -4.23 6.63 -23.08
C ALA A 241 -5.76 6.76 -22.96
N ARG A 242 -6.23 7.42 -21.90
CA ARG A 242 -7.65 7.73 -21.67
C ARG A 242 -8.23 8.64 -22.75
N ALA A 243 -7.57 9.76 -23.01
CA ALA A 243 -8.02 10.72 -24.00
C ALA A 243 -8.13 10.09 -25.41
N ALA A 244 -7.20 9.19 -25.73
CA ALA A 244 -7.18 8.47 -27.00
C ALA A 244 -8.03 7.18 -27.01
N ARG A 245 -8.71 6.83 -25.90
CA ARG A 245 -9.51 5.61 -25.74
C ARG A 245 -8.76 4.33 -26.13
N ARG A 246 -7.49 4.21 -25.73
CA ARG A 246 -6.63 3.06 -26.07
C ARG A 246 -6.80 1.92 -25.05
N GLY A 247 -6.72 0.67 -25.52
CA GLY A 247 -6.70 -0.52 -24.67
C GLY A 247 -7.85 -0.55 -23.66
N LEU A 248 -7.53 -0.55 -22.36
CA LEU A 248 -8.44 -0.49 -21.23
C LEU A 248 -9.49 0.64 -21.29
N TRP A 249 -9.20 1.71 -22.03
CA TRP A 249 -10.04 2.90 -22.13
C TRP A 249 -10.95 2.89 -23.37
N SER A 250 -10.86 1.86 -24.20
CA SER A 250 -11.78 1.66 -25.33
C SER A 250 -13.12 1.11 -24.86
N PRO A 251 -14.25 1.42 -25.52
CA PRO A 251 -15.51 0.76 -25.22
C PRO A 251 -15.44 -0.72 -25.65
N LEU A 252 -16.02 -1.61 -24.84
CA LEU A 252 -16.20 -3.01 -25.19
C LEU A 252 -17.54 -3.25 -25.90
N PRO A 253 -17.63 -4.23 -26.80
CA PRO A 253 -18.91 -4.66 -27.36
C PRO A 253 -19.79 -5.31 -26.29
N SER A 254 -21.09 -5.42 -26.57
CA SER A 254 -22.01 -6.19 -25.73
C SER A 254 -21.74 -7.71 -25.89
N PRO A 255 -21.83 -8.51 -24.81
CA PRO A 255 -22.31 -8.12 -23.48
C PRO A 255 -21.22 -7.58 -22.53
N SER A 256 -19.92 -7.72 -22.85
CA SER A 256 -18.83 -7.32 -21.94
C SER A 256 -18.91 -5.86 -21.52
N GLY A 257 -19.18 -4.95 -22.47
CA GLY A 257 -19.33 -3.51 -22.19
C GLY A 257 -20.55 -3.13 -21.36
N ALA A 258 -21.62 -3.93 -21.44
CA ALA A 258 -22.88 -3.74 -20.71
C ALA A 258 -22.89 -4.46 -19.35
N THR A 259 -21.85 -5.23 -19.03
CA THR A 259 -21.76 -5.98 -17.76
C THR A 259 -21.75 -5.02 -16.58
N LEU A 260 -22.56 -5.32 -15.56
CA LEU A 260 -22.67 -4.50 -14.36
C LEU A 260 -21.47 -4.71 -13.43
N VAL A 261 -20.84 -3.61 -13.04
CA VAL A 261 -19.74 -3.52 -12.08
C VAL A 261 -20.10 -2.53 -10.97
N GLN A 262 -19.29 -2.52 -9.93
CA GLN A 262 -19.48 -1.71 -8.74
C GLN A 262 -18.23 -0.92 -8.39
N ARG A 263 -18.40 0.31 -7.90
CA ARG A 263 -17.31 1.10 -7.33
C ARG A 263 -17.74 1.85 -6.08
N THR A 264 -16.78 2.30 -5.29
CA THR A 264 -17.07 3.24 -4.20
C THR A 264 -17.33 4.64 -4.78
N ALA A 265 -18.10 5.47 -4.08
CA ALA A 265 -18.47 6.80 -4.57
C ALA A 265 -17.27 7.67 -4.98
N LYS A 266 -16.18 7.62 -4.20
CA LYS A 266 -14.93 8.38 -4.44
C LYS A 266 -13.83 7.55 -5.11
N GLY A 267 -14.06 6.26 -5.34
CA GLY A 267 -13.08 5.35 -5.90
C GLY A 267 -13.02 5.44 -7.42
N VAL A 268 -11.80 5.33 -7.95
CA VAL A 268 -11.51 5.23 -9.39
C VAL A 268 -11.25 3.80 -9.84
N THR A 269 -11.56 2.81 -8.99
CA THR A 269 -11.49 1.39 -9.32
C THR A 269 -12.89 0.82 -9.31
N TYR A 270 -13.28 0.16 -10.40
CA TYR A 270 -14.50 -0.65 -10.42
C TYR A 270 -14.16 -2.12 -10.21
N HIS A 271 -15.14 -2.86 -9.72
CA HIS A 271 -15.02 -4.22 -9.25
C HIS A 271 -16.21 -5.04 -9.74
N PRO A 272 -16.07 -6.36 -9.92
CA PRO A 272 -17.23 -7.21 -10.11
C PRO A 272 -18.12 -7.17 -8.86
N GLN A 273 -19.40 -7.48 -9.03
CA GLN A 273 -20.33 -7.62 -7.91
C GLN A 273 -19.82 -8.64 -6.89
N GLY A 274 -19.91 -8.32 -5.59
CA GLY A 274 -19.42 -9.19 -4.51
C GLY A 274 -17.90 -9.22 -4.32
N CYS A 275 -17.14 -8.36 -5.01
CA CYS A 275 -15.69 -8.29 -4.86
C CYS A 275 -15.26 -8.05 -3.40
N THR A 276 -14.19 -8.72 -2.97
CA THR A 276 -13.69 -8.61 -1.60
C THR A 276 -13.29 -7.19 -1.21
N HIS A 277 -12.89 -6.36 -2.18
CA HIS A 277 -12.51 -4.97 -1.96
C HIS A 277 -13.69 -4.06 -1.62
N LEU A 278 -14.93 -4.49 -1.90
CA LEU A 278 -16.16 -3.76 -1.59
C LEU A 278 -16.88 -4.28 -0.34
N ARG A 279 -16.35 -5.30 0.37
CA ARG A 279 -17.00 -5.91 1.55
C ARG A 279 -17.37 -4.93 2.67
N ARG A 280 -16.68 -3.79 2.75
CA ARG A 280 -16.91 -2.74 3.77
C ARG A 280 -17.66 -1.53 3.22
N THR A 281 -18.07 -1.57 1.96
CA THR A 281 -18.82 -0.50 1.31
C THR A 281 -20.30 -0.81 1.45
N ALA A 282 -21.02 -0.01 2.24
CA ALA A 282 -22.44 -0.21 2.47
C ALA A 282 -23.27 -0.04 1.19
N GLU A 283 -22.94 0.97 0.37
CA GLU A 283 -23.69 1.32 -0.84
C GLU A 283 -22.73 1.57 -2.01
N PRO A 284 -22.29 0.52 -2.73
CA PRO A 284 -21.49 0.70 -3.92
C PRO A 284 -22.34 1.24 -5.08
N LEU A 285 -21.78 2.16 -5.85
CA LEU A 285 -22.40 2.64 -7.09
C LEU A 285 -22.31 1.53 -8.14
N THR A 286 -23.44 1.19 -8.75
CA THR A 286 -23.52 0.22 -9.85
C THR A 286 -23.57 0.95 -11.19
N LEU A 287 -22.80 0.46 -12.15
CA LEU A 287 -22.64 1.00 -13.49
C LEU A 287 -22.18 -0.11 -14.44
N THR A 288 -22.28 0.10 -15.74
CA THR A 288 -21.71 -0.81 -16.75
C THR A 288 -20.20 -0.65 -16.85
N VAL A 289 -19.51 -1.64 -17.43
CA VAL A 289 -18.07 -1.55 -17.72
C VAL A 289 -17.77 -0.32 -18.58
N ASN A 290 -18.56 -0.07 -19.63
CA ASN A 290 -18.33 1.06 -20.52
C ASN A 290 -18.54 2.41 -19.82
N GLU A 291 -19.58 2.56 -18.99
CA GLU A 291 -19.76 3.76 -18.17
C GLU A 291 -18.60 3.97 -17.19
N ALA A 292 -18.06 2.89 -16.62
CA ALA A 292 -16.93 2.97 -15.72
C ALA A 292 -15.64 3.41 -16.45
N ARG A 293 -15.39 2.88 -17.64
CA ARG A 293 -14.26 3.26 -18.50
C ARG A 293 -14.38 4.71 -18.97
N GLU A 294 -15.56 5.14 -19.37
CA GLU A 294 -15.85 6.52 -19.75
C GLU A 294 -15.62 7.51 -18.59
N ALA A 295 -16.00 7.12 -17.37
CA ALA A 295 -15.68 7.86 -16.15
C ALA A 295 -14.18 7.81 -15.75
N GLY A 296 -13.33 7.17 -16.55
CA GLY A 296 -11.90 7.04 -16.30
C GLY A 296 -11.55 6.11 -15.12
N CYS A 297 -12.46 5.22 -14.76
CA CYS A 297 -12.22 4.22 -13.73
C CYS A 297 -11.42 3.04 -14.29
N ARG A 298 -10.55 2.46 -13.45
CA ARG A 298 -9.69 1.31 -13.75
C ARG A 298 -10.36 0.02 -13.26
N PRO A 299 -10.11 -1.12 -13.91
CA PRO A 299 -10.55 -2.40 -13.36
C PRO A 299 -9.79 -2.73 -12.08
N CYS A 300 -10.45 -3.47 -11.19
CA CYS A 300 -9.80 -4.16 -10.09
C CYS A 300 -8.73 -5.11 -10.63
N SER A 301 -7.53 -5.08 -10.04
CA SER A 301 -6.44 -5.98 -10.46
C SER A 301 -6.72 -7.48 -10.26
N LEU A 302 -7.75 -7.81 -9.46
CA LEU A 302 -8.22 -9.19 -9.25
C LEU A 302 -9.31 -9.60 -10.24
N TRP A 303 -9.76 -8.69 -11.10
CA TRP A 303 -10.84 -8.98 -12.03
C TRP A 303 -10.30 -9.30 -13.42
N CYS A 304 -10.71 -10.46 -13.92
CA CYS A 304 -10.60 -10.85 -15.32
C CYS A 304 -11.89 -10.40 -15.99
N GLU A 305 -11.81 -9.38 -16.85
CA GLU A 305 -12.94 -8.99 -17.69
C GLU A 305 -13.24 -10.12 -18.69
N PRO A 306 -14.52 -10.52 -18.83
CA PRO A 306 -14.93 -11.56 -19.76
C PRO A 306 -14.84 -11.11 -21.23
#